data_AF-K1TB43-F1
#
_entry.id   AF-K1TB43-F1
#
_cell.length_a   1.000
_cell.length_b   1.000
_cell.length_c   1.000
_cell.angle_alpha   90.00
_cell.angle_beta   90.00
_cell.angle_gamma   90.00
#
_symmetry.space_group_name_H-M   'P 1'
#
loop_
_entity.id
_entity.type
_entity.pdbx_description
1 polymer ?
#
loop_
_entity_poly.entity_id
_entity_poly.type
_entity_poly.pdbx_seq_one_letter_code
_entity_poly.pdbx_strand_id
1 'polypeptide(L)'
;MSDINRKLRTYFDGKIVRKDLTKSIKEGANVPVYVLEFLLGQYCSSDDPSIIEEGVANVKRILADNYVRPDEAQKILSLLRQRGSHTVIDKITVNLNIKKDTYEAEFSNLGIKAIPISEDYPSK
;
A
#
# COMPACT_ATOMS: atom_id res chain seq x y z
N MET A 1 5.35 8.42 29.31
CA MET A 1 4.77 7.33 28.48
C MET A 1 4.27 6.23 29.39
N SER A 2 3.09 5.68 29.13
CA SER A 2 2.58 4.54 29.89
C SER A 2 3.44 3.29 29.61
N ASP A 3 3.65 2.44 30.62
CA ASP A 3 4.41 1.19 30.49
C ASP A 3 3.87 0.27 29.37
N ILE A 4 2.58 0.38 29.06
CA ILE A 4 1.93 -0.41 28.01
C ILE A 4 2.38 0.01 26.61
N ASN A 5 2.58 1.31 26.33
CA ASN A 5 3.04 1.77 25.02
C ASN A 5 4.44 1.23 24.72
N ARG A 6 5.32 1.21 25.74
CA ARG A 6 6.65 0.64 25.62
C ARG A 6 6.60 -0.86 25.30
N LYS A 7 5.81 -1.64 26.05
CA LYS A 7 5.63 -3.08 25.78
C LYS A 7 5.04 -3.34 24.39
N LEU A 8 4.05 -2.56 23.98
CA LEU A 8 3.46 -2.68 22.65
C LEU A 8 4.50 -2.48 21.55
N ARG A 9 5.37 -1.47 21.66
CA ARG A 9 6.46 -1.27 20.70
C ARG A 9 7.49 -2.40 20.73
N THR A 10 7.85 -2.91 21.92
CA THR A 10 8.84 -4.00 22.02
C THR A 10 8.36 -5.32 21.39
N TYR A 11 7.08 -5.66 21.53
CA TYR A 11 6.56 -6.97 21.10
C TYR A 11 5.72 -6.92 19.82
N PHE A 12 5.26 -5.74 19.41
CA PHE A 12 4.33 -5.55 18.28
C PHE A 12 4.77 -4.43 17.34
N ASP A 13 6.08 -4.22 17.20
CA ASP A 13 6.61 -3.26 16.22
C ASP A 13 6.09 -3.57 14.81
N GLY A 14 5.78 -2.51 14.04
CA GLY A 14 5.12 -2.61 12.73
C GLY A 14 3.66 -3.09 12.76
N LYS A 15 3.12 -3.53 13.90
CA LYS A 15 1.71 -3.97 14.07
C LYS A 15 0.86 -2.97 14.84
N ILE A 16 1.46 -1.89 15.31
CA ILE A 16 0.79 -0.79 16.00
C ILE A 16 0.61 0.39 15.03
N VAL A 17 -0.55 1.04 15.11
CA VAL A 17 -0.88 2.16 14.22
C VAL A 17 -1.37 3.34 15.03
N ARG A 18 -0.78 4.51 14.77
CA ARG A 18 -1.19 5.79 15.32
C ARG A 18 -2.42 6.34 14.61
N LYS A 19 -3.60 6.08 15.18
CA LYS A 19 -4.91 6.45 14.59
C LYS A 19 -5.13 7.96 14.47
N ASP A 20 -4.44 8.75 15.28
CA ASP A 20 -4.44 10.22 15.18
C ASP A 20 -3.83 10.71 13.85
N LEU A 21 -2.73 10.10 13.41
CA LEU A 21 -2.08 10.42 12.13
C LEU A 21 -2.92 9.97 10.93
N THR A 22 -3.60 8.83 11.04
CA THR A 22 -4.47 8.31 9.97
C THR A 22 -5.58 9.31 9.61
N LYS A 23 -6.17 9.98 10.60
CA LYS A 23 -7.21 11.00 10.37
C LYS A 23 -6.67 12.21 9.61
N SER A 24 -5.51 12.73 10.03
CA SER A 24 -4.88 13.91 9.41
C SER A 24 -4.50 13.69 7.94
N ILE A 25 -4.05 12.49 7.57
CA ILE A 25 -3.65 12.20 6.18
C ILE A 25 -4.88 11.94 5.28
N LYS A 26 -5.93 11.33 5.83
CA LYS A 26 -7.14 10.98 5.07
C LYS A 26 -7.83 12.20 4.44
N GLU A 27 -7.78 13.35 5.10
CA GLU A 27 -8.41 14.59 4.61
C GLU A 27 -7.83 15.09 3.28
N GLY A 28 -6.63 14.64 2.90
CA GLY A 28 -5.99 15.01 1.63
C GLY A 28 -6.00 13.94 0.54
N ALA A 29 -6.51 12.73 0.79
CA ALA A 29 -6.39 11.61 -0.14
C ALA A 29 -7.59 10.66 -0.14
N ASN A 30 -8.17 10.40 -1.32
CA ASN A 30 -9.17 9.35 -1.54
C ASN A 30 -8.54 7.95 -1.58
N VAL A 31 -7.99 7.51 -0.44
CA VAL A 31 -7.29 6.22 -0.27
C VAL A 31 -7.99 5.42 0.83
N PRO A 32 -8.19 4.09 0.67
CA PRO A 32 -8.76 3.25 1.72
C PRO A 32 -7.97 3.33 3.02
N VAL A 33 -8.68 3.39 4.14
CA VAL A 33 -8.07 3.58 5.47
C VAL A 33 -7.04 2.50 5.80
N TYR A 34 -7.31 1.24 5.46
CA TYR A 34 -6.39 0.13 5.74
C TYR A 34 -5.03 0.28 5.04
N VAL A 35 -4.97 0.92 3.87
CA VAL A 35 -3.71 1.19 3.16
C VAL A 35 -2.89 2.23 3.92
N LEU A 36 -3.55 3.30 4.39
CA LEU A 36 -2.90 4.32 5.21
C LEU A 36 -2.38 3.72 6.52
N GLU A 37 -3.18 2.88 7.16
CA GLU A 37 -2.83 2.23 8.42
C GLU A 37 -1.63 1.30 8.27
N PHE A 38 -1.57 0.53 7.18
CA PHE A 38 -0.41 -0.31 6.86
C PHE A 38 0.87 0.53 6.68
N LEU A 39 0.81 1.58 5.87
CA LEU A 39 1.97 2.45 5.62
C LEU A 39 2.42 3.18 6.90
N LEU A 40 1.47 3.69 7.69
CA LEU A 40 1.77 4.35 8.96
C LEU A 40 2.35 3.36 9.99
N GLY A 41 1.87 2.12 10.04
CA GLY A 41 2.44 1.09 10.90
C GLY A 41 3.90 0.79 10.55
N GLN A 42 4.24 0.83 9.26
CA GLN A 42 5.59 0.55 8.77
C GLN A 42 6.57 1.72 8.95
N TYR A 43 6.12 2.97 8.78
CA TYR A 43 7.00 4.15 8.76
C TYR A 43 6.87 5.08 9.96
N CYS A 44 5.84 4.93 10.81
CA CYS A 44 5.57 5.81 11.95
C CYS A 44 5.54 5.05 13.29
N SER A 45 6.38 4.03 13.45
CA SER A 45 6.48 3.22 14.67
C SER A 45 7.37 3.81 15.77
N SER A 46 7.78 5.07 15.65
CA SER A 46 8.54 5.81 16.67
C SER A 46 7.65 6.73 17.53
N ASP A 47 8.19 7.18 18.66
CA ASP A 47 7.65 8.27 19.48
C ASP A 47 8.39 9.59 19.29
N ASP A 48 9.54 9.57 18.59
CA ASP A 48 10.29 10.77 18.29
C ASP A 48 9.51 11.63 17.28
N PRO A 49 9.12 12.87 17.63
CA PRO A 49 8.36 13.74 16.75
C PRO A 49 9.02 13.95 15.39
N SER A 50 10.36 14.00 15.32
CA SER A 50 11.10 14.19 14.07
C SER A 50 10.98 12.97 13.15
N ILE A 51 11.13 11.77 13.71
CA ILE A 51 10.99 10.50 12.97
C ILE A 51 9.54 10.33 12.50
N ILE A 52 8.57 10.72 13.32
CA ILE A 52 7.16 10.68 12.94
C ILE A 52 6.86 11.62 11.78
N GLU A 53 7.37 12.85 11.82
CA GLU A 53 7.17 13.83 10.75
C GLU A 53 7.80 13.35 9.43
N GLU A 54 9.02 12.82 9.48
CA GLU A 54 9.68 12.21 8.33
C GLU A 54 8.90 11.00 7.80
N GLY A 55 8.43 10.14 8.70
CA GLY A 55 7.60 8.98 8.36
C GLY A 55 6.31 9.39 7.65
N VAL A 56 5.60 10.40 8.16
CA VAL A 56 4.39 10.94 7.53
C VAL A 56 4.68 11.53 6.16
N ALA A 57 5.78 12.29 6.01
CA ALA A 57 6.22 12.81 4.72
C ALA A 57 6.53 11.68 3.73
N ASN A 58 7.16 10.60 4.18
CA ASN A 58 7.44 9.43 3.36
C ASN A 58 6.16 8.71 2.93
N VAL A 59 5.20 8.51 3.83
CA VAL A 59 3.89 7.92 3.50
C VAL A 59 3.16 8.74 2.44
N LYS A 60 3.15 10.07 2.58
CA LYS A 60 2.56 10.97 1.57
C LYS A 60 3.23 10.82 0.21
N ARG A 61 4.56 10.71 0.17
CA ARG A 61 5.34 10.49 -1.06
C ARG A 61 5.01 9.14 -1.71
N ILE A 62 5.01 8.06 -0.93
CA ILE A 62 4.69 6.70 -1.42
C ILE A 62 3.30 6.67 -2.04
N LEU A 63 2.31 7.30 -1.40
CA LEU A 63 0.96 7.38 -1.92
C LEU A 63 0.90 8.22 -3.19
N ALA A 64 1.56 9.37 -3.24
CA ALA A 64 1.58 10.23 -4.42
C ALA A 64 2.23 9.54 -5.63
N ASP A 65 3.29 8.77 -5.40
CA ASP A 65 4.09 8.17 -6.47
C ASP A 65 3.56 6.80 -6.94
N ASN A 66 2.96 6.02 -6.03
CA ASN A 66 2.63 4.62 -6.32
C ASN A 66 1.13 4.30 -6.22
N TYR A 67 0.31 5.09 -5.51
CA TYR A 67 -1.13 4.77 -5.41
C TYR A 67 -1.84 5.06 -6.73
N VAL A 68 -2.41 4.01 -7.34
CA VAL A 68 -3.06 4.15 -8.63
C VAL A 68 -4.44 4.76 -8.43
N ARG A 69 -4.62 5.95 -8.99
CA ARG A 69 -5.95 6.56 -9.14
C ARG A 69 -6.53 6.15 -10.50
N PRO A 70 -7.81 5.75 -10.58
CA PRO A 70 -8.41 5.30 -11.84
C PRO A 70 -8.29 6.32 -13.00
N ASP A 71 -8.36 7.61 -12.68
CA ASP A 71 -8.20 8.73 -13.63
C ASP A 71 -6.75 8.92 -14.12
N GLU A 72 -5.76 8.43 -13.37
CA GLU A 72 -4.33 8.50 -13.72
C GLU A 72 -3.78 7.17 -14.27
N ALA A 73 -4.61 6.14 -14.45
CA ALA A 73 -4.17 4.80 -14.86
C ALA A 73 -3.31 4.81 -16.14
N GLN A 74 -3.72 5.55 -17.17
CA GLN A 74 -2.98 5.63 -18.45
C GLN A 74 -1.60 6.28 -18.31
N LYS A 75 -1.48 7.27 -17.42
CA LYS A 75 -0.19 7.91 -17.10
C LYS A 75 0.76 6.92 -16.45
N ILE A 76 0.26 6.12 -15.50
CA ILE A 76 1.06 5.06 -14.86
C ILE A 76 1.48 3.99 -15.86
N LEU A 77 0.59 3.54 -16.76
CA LEU A 77 0.94 2.58 -17.81
C LEU A 77 1.99 3.14 -18.78
N SER A 78 1.91 4.42 -19.12
CA SER A 78 2.92 5.10 -19.93
C SER A 78 4.29 5.13 -19.23
N LEU A 79 4.32 5.45 -17.93
CA LEU A 79 5.53 5.42 -17.11
C LEU A 79 6.12 4.00 -17.03
N LEU A 80 5.29 2.98 -16.82
CA LEU A 80 5.69 1.58 -16.82
C LEU A 80 6.33 1.20 -18.16
N ARG A 81 5.71 1.59 -19.28
CA ARG A 81 6.26 1.32 -20.62
C ARG A 81 7.62 1.97 -20.84
N GLN A 82 7.81 3.22 -20.37
CA GLN A 82 9.07 3.95 -20.54
C GLN A 82 10.19 3.42 -19.63
N ARG A 83 9.86 3.03 -18.40
CA ARG A 83 10.84 2.61 -17.38
C ARG A 83 11.07 1.10 -17.36
N GLY A 84 10.24 0.32 -18.03
CA GLY A 84 10.22 -1.15 -18.00
C GLY A 84 9.65 -1.74 -16.71
N SER A 85 9.70 -1.02 -15.59
CA SER A 85 9.14 -1.43 -14.31
C SER A 85 8.60 -0.23 -13.53
N HIS A 86 7.56 -0.46 -12.72
CA HIS A 86 6.97 0.54 -11.84
C HIS A 86 6.26 -0.14 -10.68
N THR A 87 6.42 0.40 -9.47
CA THR A 87 5.74 -0.10 -8.27
C THR A 87 4.39 0.60 -8.13
N VAL A 88 3.35 -0.16 -7.80
CA VAL A 88 1.99 0.36 -7.66
C VAL A 88 1.33 -0.13 -6.38
N ILE A 89 0.44 0.70 -5.82
CA ILE A 89 -0.54 0.31 -4.82
C ILE A 89 -1.90 0.30 -5.52
N ASP A 90 -2.41 -0.90 -5.74
CA ASP A 90 -3.70 -1.17 -6.38
C ASP A 90 -4.37 -2.35 -5.66
N LYS A 91 -5.69 -2.47 -5.79
CA LYS A 91 -6.42 -3.66 -5.37
C LYS A 91 -6.33 -4.72 -6.47
N ILE A 92 -5.65 -5.81 -6.16
CA ILE A 92 -5.46 -6.95 -7.07
C ILE A 92 -6.46 -8.05 -6.70
N THR A 93 -7.17 -8.56 -7.70
CA THR A 93 -8.03 -9.76 -7.58
C THR A 93 -7.42 -10.87 -8.40
N VAL A 94 -7.28 -12.07 -7.82
CA VAL A 94 -6.72 -13.24 -8.50
C VAL A 94 -7.80 -14.28 -8.71
N ASN A 95 -7.88 -14.83 -9.91
CA ASN A 95 -8.82 -15.90 -10.27
C ASN A 95 -8.08 -17.06 -10.93
N LEU A 96 -8.53 -18.30 -10.69
CA LEU A 96 -8.04 -19.48 -11.41
C LEU A 96 -8.75 -19.56 -12.78
N ASN A 97 -7.99 -19.49 -13.86
CA ASN A 97 -8.47 -19.74 -15.21
C ASN A 97 -8.34 -21.23 -15.55
N ILE A 98 -9.41 -21.99 -15.30
CA ILE A 98 -9.47 -23.45 -15.51
C ILE A 98 -9.17 -23.83 -16.96
N LYS A 99 -9.52 -22.99 -17.94
CA LYS A 99 -9.29 -23.30 -19.37
C LYS A 99 -7.81 -23.30 -19.74
N LYS A 100 -7.01 -22.48 -19.05
CA LYS A 100 -5.57 -22.32 -19.29
C LYS A 100 -4.73 -22.97 -18.19
N ASP A 101 -5.37 -23.53 -17.17
CA ASP A 101 -4.71 -24.06 -15.97
C ASP A 101 -3.72 -23.06 -15.34
N THR A 102 -4.12 -21.79 -15.21
CA THR A 102 -3.24 -20.71 -14.71
C THR A 102 -4.01 -19.71 -13.85
N TYR A 103 -3.32 -19.06 -12.90
CA TYR A 103 -3.87 -17.95 -12.15
C TYR A 103 -3.70 -16.63 -12.93
N GLU A 104 -4.78 -15.84 -12.99
CA GLU A 104 -4.81 -14.55 -13.66
C GLU A 104 -5.22 -13.46 -12.66
N ALA A 105 -4.45 -12.36 -12.65
CA ALA A 105 -4.70 -11.17 -11.85
C ALA A 105 -5.45 -10.09 -12.64
N GLU A 106 -6.29 -9.36 -11.91
CA GLU A 106 -6.97 -8.13 -12.33
C GLU A 106 -6.61 -7.00 -11.37
N PHE A 107 -6.18 -5.87 -11.93
CA PHE A 107 -5.84 -4.65 -11.22
C PHE A 107 -7.02 -3.68 -11.29
N SER A 108 -7.61 -3.36 -10.14
CA SER A 108 -8.89 -2.64 -10.08
C SER A 108 -8.78 -1.21 -10.61
N ASN A 109 -7.71 -0.49 -10.24
CA ASN A 109 -7.54 0.92 -10.61
C ASN A 109 -6.78 1.07 -11.94
N LEU A 110 -5.81 0.21 -12.25
CA LEU A 110 -5.14 0.21 -13.57
C LEU A 110 -6.04 -0.29 -14.70
N GLY A 111 -7.07 -1.08 -14.38
CA GLY A 111 -8.00 -1.63 -15.36
C GLY A 111 -7.40 -2.72 -16.27
N ILE A 112 -6.24 -3.27 -15.91
CA ILE A 112 -5.61 -4.38 -16.63
C ILE A 112 -6.09 -5.72 -16.07
N LYS A 113 -6.28 -6.69 -16.95
CA LYS A 113 -6.86 -8.01 -16.64
C LYS A 113 -6.09 -9.12 -17.33
N ALA A 114 -6.37 -10.36 -16.93
CA ALA A 114 -5.78 -11.56 -17.52
C ALA A 114 -4.24 -11.56 -17.45
N ILE A 115 -3.68 -11.00 -16.37
CA ILE A 115 -2.23 -10.97 -16.14
C ILE A 115 -1.83 -12.27 -15.46
N PRO A 116 -1.05 -13.16 -16.11
CA PRO A 116 -0.63 -14.42 -15.50
C PRO A 116 0.23 -14.17 -14.26
N ILE A 117 -0.01 -14.91 -13.18
CA ILE A 117 0.79 -14.85 -11.96
C ILE A 117 1.18 -16.24 -11.47
N SER A 118 2.25 -16.33 -10.69
CA SER A 118 2.67 -17.59 -10.04
C SER A 118 1.59 -18.10 -9.07
N GLU A 119 1.45 -19.42 -8.97
CA GLU A 119 0.61 -20.09 -7.97
C GLU A 119 1.03 -19.79 -6.52
N ASP A 120 2.27 -19.33 -6.30
CA ASP A 120 2.79 -18.95 -4.97
C ASP A 120 2.02 -17.80 -4.30
N TYR A 121 1.33 -16.96 -5.08
CA TYR A 121 0.60 -15.80 -4.57
C TYR A 121 -0.77 -16.17 -3.96
N PRO A 122 -1.66 -16.89 -4.67
CA PRO A 122 -2.96 -17.29 -4.12
C PRO A 122 -2.88 -18.46 -3.12
N SER A 123 -1.78 -19.21 -3.08
CA SER A 123 -1.66 -20.43 -2.26
C SER A 123 -1.15 -20.20 -0.84
N LYS A 124 -0.86 -18.94 -0.46
CA LYS A 124 -0.29 -18.55 0.83
C LYS A 124 -1.31 -17.99 1.81
#